data_AF-A0A8T4FC80-F1
#
_entry.id   AF-A0A8T4FC80-F1
#
_cell.length_a   1.000
_cell.length_b   1.000
_cell.length_c   1.000
_cell.angle_alpha   90.00
_cell.angle_beta   90.00
_cell.angle_gamma   90.00
#
_symmetry.space_group_name_H-M   'P 1'
#
loop_
_entity.id
_entity.type
_entity.pdbx_description
1 polymer ?
#
loop_
_entity_poly.entity_id
_entity_poly.type
_entity_poly.pdbx_seq_one_letter_code
_entity_poly.pdbx_strand_id
1 'polypeptide(L)'
;MAAQEDAPDDAGNTSAPGAAARTVPIPGQIAHVRGRGPAGAKGLPAVSELDLELPDGITLEFRQRPSPDAISGQARVIAGIPARNFSHCPICLTPDPTSREHVPPETLGGQIMTRTCDPCNKDLGSRLEAALVDWYDMAFVRVTFEGEGVRGRRRSARLLYRETPDGKFGLIPDTGKSDPAIEDILHGDEFAMTHTPLDKTIVQLAALKSAYLAACLHLGRVPETPSAKQIRADLLAARDAPKGSHPTSTAAAQVKLWRTYADPNGPVLALLENSDATEFADRHLISLAGTVIVSWPFPEMSPIAH
;
A
#
# COMPACT_ATOMS: atom_id res chain seq x y z
N MET A 1 -5.30 -30.13 1.14
CA MET A 1 -6.64 -29.55 1.32
C MET A 1 -6.47 -28.05 1.21
N ALA A 2 -6.89 -27.50 0.07
CA ALA A 2 -6.64 -26.11 -0.31
C ALA A 2 -7.62 -25.19 0.42
N ALA A 3 -7.09 -24.25 1.20
CA ALA A 3 -7.85 -23.09 1.65
C ALA A 3 -7.80 -22.08 0.50
N GLN A 4 -8.92 -21.96 -0.19
CA GLN A 4 -9.20 -20.98 -1.22
C GLN A 4 -9.67 -19.72 -0.47
N GLU A 5 -8.81 -18.72 -0.35
CA GLU A 5 -9.20 -17.40 0.13
C GLU A 5 -9.82 -16.65 -1.06
N ASP A 6 -11.14 -16.79 -1.17
CA ASP A 6 -11.97 -15.98 -2.06
C ASP A 6 -11.83 -14.51 -1.63
N ALA A 7 -11.21 -13.70 -2.49
CA ALA A 7 -11.44 -12.26 -2.47
C ALA A 7 -12.93 -12.02 -2.80
N PRO A 8 -13.57 -10.98 -2.26
CA PRO A 8 -14.91 -10.65 -2.69
C PRO A 8 -14.88 -10.26 -4.18
N ASP A 9 -15.39 -11.18 -5.02
CA ASP A 9 -15.95 -10.83 -6.32
C ASP A 9 -17.16 -9.94 -6.04
N ASP A 10 -16.91 -8.63 -5.99
CA ASP A 10 -17.97 -7.64 -6.06
C ASP A 10 -17.68 -6.71 -7.24
N ALA A 11 -17.90 -7.26 -8.44
CA ALA A 11 -18.39 -6.47 -9.56
C ALA A 11 -19.85 -6.05 -9.26
N GLY A 12 -20.03 -5.30 -8.18
CA GLY A 12 -21.30 -4.84 -7.68
C GLY A 12 -21.61 -3.49 -8.29
N ASN A 13 -22.41 -3.48 -9.36
CA ASN A 13 -23.31 -2.36 -9.60
C ASN A 13 -24.34 -2.37 -8.46
N THR A 14 -23.97 -1.84 -7.30
CA THR A 14 -24.83 -1.75 -6.12
C THR A 14 -25.71 -0.51 -6.25
N SER A 15 -26.81 -0.64 -6.99
CA SER A 15 -27.98 0.20 -6.76
C SER A 15 -28.65 -0.27 -5.48
N ALA A 16 -28.36 0.40 -4.36
CA ALA A 16 -29.06 0.15 -3.10
C ALA A 16 -30.45 0.82 -3.12
N PRO A 17 -31.57 0.08 -2.92
CA PRO A 17 -32.85 0.68 -2.61
C PRO A 17 -33.03 0.71 -1.09
N GLY A 18 -32.62 1.81 -0.48
CA GLY A 18 -32.94 2.17 0.89
C GLY A 18 -32.94 3.69 0.94
N ALA A 19 -34.01 4.31 1.43
CA ALA A 19 -34.13 5.76 1.52
C ALA A 19 -32.83 6.35 2.08
N ALA A 20 -32.05 7.00 1.21
CA ALA A 20 -30.74 7.53 1.57
C ALA A 20 -30.93 8.54 2.70
N ALA A 21 -30.41 8.22 3.88
CA ALA A 21 -30.28 9.20 4.93
C ALA A 21 -29.48 10.36 4.33
N ARG A 22 -30.10 11.55 4.27
CA ARG A 22 -29.44 12.77 3.80
C ARG A 22 -28.10 12.91 4.50
N THR A 23 -27.02 12.80 3.73
CA THR A 23 -25.66 13.09 4.20
C THR A 23 -25.48 14.60 4.19
N VAL A 24 -26.07 15.27 5.18
CA VAL A 24 -25.78 16.68 5.42
C VAL A 24 -24.29 16.76 5.74
N PRO A 25 -23.49 17.61 5.06
CA PRO A 25 -22.10 17.83 5.43
C PRO A 25 -22.05 18.18 6.91
N ILE A 26 -21.30 17.40 7.69
CA ILE A 26 -21.21 17.64 9.13
C ILE A 26 -20.20 18.78 9.32
N PRO A 27 -20.64 20.00 9.70
CA PRO A 27 -19.69 21.05 10.02
C PRO A 27 -18.88 20.62 11.25
N GLY A 28 -17.58 20.88 11.23
CA GLY A 28 -16.71 20.57 12.36
C GLY A 28 -15.35 21.23 12.21
N GLN A 29 -14.62 21.31 13.32
CA GLN A 29 -13.25 21.77 13.36
C GLN A 29 -12.32 20.58 13.50
N ILE A 30 -11.28 20.54 12.66
CA ILE A 30 -10.23 19.53 12.80
C ILE A 30 -9.44 19.84 14.09
N ALA A 31 -9.60 19.00 15.11
CA ALA A 31 -8.93 19.14 16.40
C ALA A 31 -7.55 18.47 16.40
N HIS A 32 -7.42 17.34 15.69
CA HIS A 32 -6.18 16.58 15.59
C HIS A 32 -6.03 15.96 14.19
N VAL A 33 -4.80 15.93 13.69
CA VAL A 33 -4.43 15.18 12.48
C VAL A 33 -3.10 14.51 12.70
N ARG A 34 -3.04 13.23 12.33
CA ARG A 34 -1.82 12.47 12.23
C ARG A 34 -1.73 11.78 10.89
N GLY A 35 -0.53 11.66 10.35
CA GLY A 35 -0.32 10.97 9.09
C GLY A 35 1.15 10.90 8.72
N ARG A 36 1.44 10.24 7.60
CA ARG A 36 2.79 10.15 7.05
C ARG A 36 3.07 11.34 6.13
N GLY A 37 4.29 11.87 6.20
CA GLY A 37 4.73 12.96 5.34
C GLY A 37 5.71 13.89 6.06
N PRO A 38 6.43 14.75 5.31
CA PRO A 38 7.35 15.70 5.92
C PRO A 38 6.58 16.72 6.76
N ALA A 39 7.05 16.96 7.99
CA ALA A 39 6.48 17.97 8.87
C ALA A 39 6.52 19.36 8.19
N GLY A 40 5.39 20.06 8.17
CA GLY A 40 5.30 21.39 7.56
C GLY A 40 5.11 21.42 6.04
N ALA A 41 4.83 20.28 5.40
CA ALA A 41 4.37 20.27 4.00
C ALA A 41 3.08 21.10 3.83
N LYS A 42 2.88 21.69 2.65
CA LYS A 42 1.61 22.37 2.34
C LYS A 42 0.49 21.34 2.21
N GLY A 43 -0.53 21.44 3.06
CA GLY A 43 -1.69 20.54 3.09
C GLY A 43 -1.65 19.58 4.27
N LEU A 44 -2.63 18.67 4.33
CA LEU A 44 -2.63 17.59 5.30
C LEU A 44 -1.56 16.53 4.94
N PRO A 45 -0.99 15.82 5.93
CA PRO A 45 -0.18 14.64 5.64
C PRO A 45 -1.05 13.53 5.02
N ALA A 46 -0.46 12.41 4.61
CA ALA A 46 -1.21 11.20 4.30
C ALA A 46 -1.88 10.69 5.60
N VAL A 47 -3.09 11.20 5.86
CA VAL A 47 -3.80 11.14 7.14
C VAL A 47 -4.03 9.70 7.55
N SER A 48 -3.48 9.24 8.66
CA SER A 48 -3.83 7.96 9.29
C SER A 48 -4.88 8.14 10.39
N GLU A 49 -4.91 9.33 11.01
CA GLU A 49 -5.79 9.69 12.11
C GLU A 49 -6.31 11.11 11.95
N LEU A 50 -7.61 11.32 12.17
CA LEU A 50 -8.23 12.64 12.17
C LEU A 50 -9.32 12.70 13.24
N ASP A 51 -9.25 13.72 14.09
CA ASP A 51 -10.30 14.02 15.06
C ASP A 51 -11.04 15.27 14.60
N LEU A 52 -12.35 15.12 14.43
CA LEU A 52 -13.26 16.19 14.03
C LEU A 52 -14.16 16.55 15.21
N GLU A 53 -14.00 17.76 15.75
CA GLU A 53 -14.85 18.32 16.78
C GLU A 53 -16.09 18.95 16.15
N LEU A 54 -17.27 18.50 16.57
CA LEU A 54 -18.56 18.97 16.10
C LEU A 54 -19.06 20.17 16.92
N PRO A 55 -19.99 20.99 16.41
CA PRO A 55 -20.52 22.17 17.13
C PRO A 55 -21.19 21.85 18.48
N ASP A 56 -21.63 20.62 18.69
CA ASP A 56 -22.22 20.15 19.94
C ASP A 56 -21.18 19.64 20.95
N GLY A 57 -19.89 19.75 20.63
CA GLY A 57 -18.75 19.32 21.46
C GLY A 57 -18.42 17.83 21.33
N ILE A 58 -19.11 17.08 20.47
CA ILE A 58 -18.77 15.67 20.19
C ILE A 58 -17.51 15.61 19.32
N THR A 59 -16.59 14.70 19.61
CA THR A 59 -15.44 14.41 18.75
C THR A 59 -15.67 13.11 17.97
N LEU A 60 -15.53 13.17 16.64
CA LEU A 60 -15.50 12.00 15.78
C LEU A 60 -14.04 11.60 15.48
N GLU A 61 -13.68 10.38 15.86
CA GLU A 61 -12.33 9.83 15.68
C GLU A 61 -12.24 8.96 14.42
N PHE A 62 -11.73 9.52 13.34
CA PHE A 62 -11.50 8.79 12.10
C PHE A 62 -10.11 8.16 12.09
N ARG A 63 -10.04 6.84 11.90
CA ARG A 63 -8.79 6.07 11.88
C ARG A 63 -8.75 5.10 10.70
N GLN A 64 -7.55 4.65 10.34
CA GLN A 64 -7.43 3.47 9.49
C GLN A 64 -7.82 2.23 10.31
N ARG A 65 -8.75 1.41 9.82
CA ARG A 65 -9.22 0.22 10.54
C ARG A 65 -9.09 -1.05 9.70
N PRO A 66 -8.79 -2.19 10.32
CA PRO A 66 -8.88 -3.47 9.65
C PRO A 66 -10.32 -3.73 9.20
N SER A 67 -10.44 -4.39 8.05
CA SER A 67 -11.72 -4.94 7.61
C SER A 67 -12.24 -5.96 8.65
N PRO A 68 -13.56 -6.13 8.83
CA PRO A 68 -14.11 -7.08 9.81
C PRO A 68 -13.64 -8.53 9.64
N ASP A 69 -13.24 -8.91 8.43
CA ASP A 69 -12.69 -10.23 8.06
C ASP A 69 -11.16 -10.30 8.12
N ALA A 70 -10.48 -9.22 8.52
CA ALA A 70 -9.03 -9.19 8.56
C ALA A 70 -8.48 -10.10 9.67
N ILE A 71 -7.53 -10.94 9.30
CA ILE A 71 -6.81 -11.80 10.23
C ILE A 71 -5.65 -11.00 10.86
N SER A 72 -5.58 -11.01 12.18
CA SER A 72 -4.50 -10.38 12.95
C SER A 72 -3.49 -11.42 13.42
N GLY A 73 -2.22 -11.03 13.56
CA GLY A 73 -1.18 -11.93 14.04
C GLY A 73 0.02 -11.17 14.60
N GLN A 74 0.91 -11.89 15.26
CA GLN A 74 2.13 -11.35 15.85
C GLN A 74 3.38 -11.91 15.17
N ALA A 75 4.38 -11.06 15.00
CA ALA A 75 5.67 -11.46 14.46
C ALA A 75 6.80 -10.95 15.37
N ARG A 76 7.82 -11.79 15.55
CA ARG A 76 9.01 -11.46 16.34
C ARG A 76 10.17 -11.18 15.42
N VAL A 77 10.95 -10.14 15.73
CA VAL A 77 12.18 -9.83 14.99
C VAL A 77 13.20 -10.95 15.19
N ILE A 78 13.70 -11.51 14.09
CA ILE A 78 14.82 -12.47 14.09
C ILE A 78 16.13 -11.73 13.88
N ALA A 79 16.19 -10.87 12.85
CA ALA A 79 17.41 -10.17 12.46
C ALA A 79 17.08 -8.85 11.76
N GLY A 80 17.80 -7.77 12.10
CA GLY A 80 17.80 -6.55 11.30
C GLY A 80 18.53 -6.76 9.97
N ILE A 81 18.02 -6.18 8.89
CA ILE A 81 18.62 -6.30 7.56
C ILE A 81 19.38 -5.00 7.24
N PRO A 82 20.73 -5.01 7.21
CA PRO A 82 21.50 -3.81 6.95
C PRO A 82 21.50 -3.44 5.47
N ALA A 83 21.74 -2.16 5.17
CA ALA A 83 22.04 -1.70 3.82
C ALA A 83 23.28 -2.41 3.26
N ARG A 84 23.23 -2.84 2.00
CA ARG A 84 24.36 -3.41 1.27
C ARG A 84 24.27 -3.03 -0.21
N ASN A 85 25.42 -3.00 -0.87
CA ASN A 85 25.52 -2.84 -2.30
C ASN A 85 26.10 -4.11 -2.93
N PHE A 86 25.74 -4.34 -4.18
CA PHE A 86 26.22 -5.47 -4.97
C PHE A 86 27.01 -4.95 -6.17
N SER A 87 27.92 -5.75 -6.70
CA SER A 87 28.66 -5.40 -7.92
C SER A 87 27.80 -5.43 -9.19
N HIS A 88 26.56 -5.92 -9.09
CA HIS A 88 25.59 -5.96 -10.18
C HIS A 88 24.21 -5.59 -9.63
N CYS A 89 23.34 -5.03 -10.48
CA CYS A 89 21.95 -4.75 -10.14
C CYS A 89 21.24 -6.06 -9.71
N PRO A 90 20.65 -6.14 -8.51
CA PRO A 90 19.99 -7.37 -8.05
C PRO A 90 18.82 -7.83 -8.93
N ILE A 91 18.23 -6.91 -9.71
CA ILE A 91 17.05 -7.17 -10.55
C ILE A 91 17.45 -7.63 -11.96
N CYS A 92 18.31 -6.87 -12.65
CA CYS A 92 18.64 -7.13 -14.06
C CYS A 92 20.07 -7.65 -14.28
N LEU A 93 20.86 -7.78 -13.21
CA LEU A 93 22.26 -8.23 -13.24
C LEU A 93 23.23 -7.34 -14.03
N THR A 94 22.80 -6.14 -14.46
CA THR A 94 23.70 -5.14 -15.06
C THR A 94 24.83 -4.80 -14.09
N PRO A 95 26.11 -4.85 -14.51
CA PRO A 95 27.24 -4.52 -13.65
C PRO A 95 27.24 -3.06 -13.20
N ASP A 96 27.93 -2.80 -12.09
CA ASP A 96 28.22 -1.47 -11.56
C ASP A 96 27.01 -0.52 -11.47
N PRO A 97 25.91 -0.92 -10.79
CA PRO A 97 24.74 -0.07 -10.61
C PRO A 97 25.10 1.20 -9.81
N THR A 98 24.65 2.36 -10.29
CA THR A 98 24.93 3.67 -9.66
C THR A 98 23.70 4.30 -8.99
N SER A 99 22.50 3.82 -9.33
CA SER A 99 21.25 4.38 -8.81
C SER A 99 20.99 3.88 -7.40
N ARG A 100 20.58 4.78 -6.50
CA ARG A 100 20.19 4.40 -5.13
C ARG A 100 18.70 4.06 -5.10
N GLU A 101 18.40 2.87 -4.61
CA GLU A 101 17.06 2.31 -4.50
C GLU A 101 16.65 2.24 -3.03
N HIS A 102 15.46 2.73 -2.68
CA HIS A 102 14.84 2.46 -1.38
C HIS A 102 14.27 1.04 -1.40
N VAL A 103 14.69 0.18 -0.45
CA VAL A 103 14.22 -1.22 -0.43
C VAL A 103 12.77 -1.31 0.04
N PRO A 104 12.39 -0.85 1.25
CA PRO A 104 11.04 -0.37 1.47
C PRO A 104 10.88 0.99 0.78
N PRO A 105 9.75 1.29 0.11
CA PRO A 105 9.50 2.61 -0.47
C PRO A 105 9.66 3.74 0.56
N GLU A 106 10.28 4.86 0.16
CA GLU A 106 10.50 6.03 1.03
C GLU A 106 9.17 6.59 1.57
N THR A 107 8.13 6.61 0.73
CA THR A 107 6.77 7.05 1.07
C THR A 107 6.08 6.21 2.16
N LEU A 108 6.56 4.99 2.39
CA LEU A 108 6.12 4.12 3.49
C LEU A 108 6.98 4.27 4.75
N GLY A 109 8.02 5.11 4.72
CA GLY A 109 9.00 5.30 5.78
C GLY A 109 10.31 4.53 5.55
N GLY A 110 10.55 4.03 4.35
CA GLY A 110 11.75 3.27 4.02
C GLY A 110 13.02 4.10 4.02
N GLN A 111 14.02 3.66 4.79
CA GLN A 111 15.32 4.35 4.91
C GLN A 111 16.51 3.50 4.43
N ILE A 112 16.33 2.18 4.33
CA ILE A 112 17.39 1.27 3.92
C ILE A 112 17.46 1.24 2.39
N MET A 113 18.67 1.41 1.87
CA MET A 113 18.91 1.49 0.43
C MET A 113 19.89 0.45 -0.07
N THR A 114 19.79 0.14 -1.36
CA THR A 114 20.78 -0.62 -2.14
C THR A 114 21.07 0.07 -3.46
N ARG A 115 21.93 -0.51 -4.29
CA ARG A 115 22.22 0.00 -5.64
C ARG A 115 21.52 -0.85 -6.71
N THR A 116 20.78 -0.18 -7.59
CA THR A 116 20.15 -0.75 -8.79
C THR A 116 20.59 0.05 -10.03
N CYS A 117 20.33 -0.48 -11.23
CA CYS A 117 20.53 0.31 -12.44
C CYS A 117 19.39 1.31 -12.62
N ASP A 118 19.65 2.41 -13.33
CA ASP A 118 18.68 3.49 -13.54
C ASP A 118 17.32 3.02 -14.12
N PRO A 119 17.25 2.13 -15.13
CA PRO A 119 15.97 1.61 -15.62
C PRO A 119 15.19 0.82 -14.55
N CYS A 120 15.88 0.01 -13.74
CA CYS A 120 15.22 -0.75 -12.67
C CYS A 120 14.79 0.15 -11.50
N ASN A 121 15.47 1.26 -11.25
CA ASN A 121 15.05 2.21 -10.22
C ASN A 121 13.84 3.04 -10.70
N LYS A 122 14.04 3.79 -11.79
CA LYS A 122 13.10 4.80 -12.26
C LYS A 122 11.87 4.20 -12.91
N ASP A 123 12.06 3.27 -13.85
CA ASP A 123 10.94 2.78 -14.66
C ASP A 123 10.09 1.79 -13.88
N LEU A 124 10.72 0.87 -13.14
CA LEU A 124 9.99 -0.09 -12.32
C LEU A 124 9.38 0.56 -11.07
N GLY A 125 10.13 1.41 -10.37
CA GLY A 125 9.65 2.10 -9.17
C GLY A 125 8.43 2.98 -9.45
N SER A 126 8.50 3.83 -10.48
CA SER A 126 7.40 4.73 -10.86
C SER A 126 6.11 4.02 -11.29
N ARG A 127 6.19 2.74 -11.69
CA ARG A 127 5.04 1.93 -12.11
C ARG A 127 4.39 1.18 -10.96
N LEU A 128 5.20 0.66 -10.03
CA LEU A 128 4.73 -0.29 -9.03
C LEU A 128 4.45 0.36 -7.66
N GLU A 129 5.33 1.25 -7.20
CA GLU A 129 5.35 1.66 -5.79
C GLU A 129 4.11 2.43 -5.35
N ALA A 130 3.55 3.25 -6.24
CA ALA A 130 2.33 3.99 -5.96
C ALA A 130 1.17 3.06 -5.56
N ALA A 131 1.03 1.91 -6.23
CA ALA A 131 -0.03 0.97 -5.92
C ALA A 131 0.12 0.37 -4.51
N LEU A 132 1.34 0.05 -4.07
CA LEU A 132 1.57 -0.46 -2.71
C LEU A 132 1.26 0.61 -1.65
N VAL A 133 1.58 1.87 -1.93
CA VAL A 133 1.24 3.00 -1.05
C VAL A 133 -0.27 3.20 -0.99
N ASP A 134 -0.96 3.18 -2.13
CA ASP A 134 -2.42 3.27 -2.21
C ASP A 134 -3.12 2.13 -1.48
N TRP A 135 -2.59 0.91 -1.61
CA TRP A 135 -3.06 -0.23 -0.86
C TRP A 135 -2.87 -0.01 0.64
N TYR A 136 -1.67 0.37 1.09
CA TYR A 136 -1.40 0.59 2.51
C TYR A 136 -2.30 1.68 3.10
N ASP A 137 -2.51 2.77 2.38
CA ASP A 137 -3.30 3.92 2.81
C ASP A 137 -4.82 3.75 2.72
N MET A 138 -5.32 2.64 2.15
CA MET A 138 -6.75 2.48 1.82
C MET A 138 -7.25 3.64 0.96
N ALA A 139 -6.52 3.94 -0.10
CA ALA A 139 -6.80 5.10 -0.93
C ALA A 139 -7.69 4.76 -2.13
N PHE A 140 -8.65 5.63 -2.42
CA PHE A 140 -9.34 5.68 -3.70
C PHE A 140 -8.56 6.58 -4.67
N VAL A 141 -8.30 6.04 -5.86
CA VAL A 141 -7.53 6.72 -6.91
C VAL A 141 -8.37 6.97 -8.15
N ARG A 142 -7.96 7.98 -8.92
CA ARG A 142 -8.69 8.46 -10.12
C ARG A 142 -10.16 8.73 -9.84
N VAL A 143 -10.42 9.33 -8.68
CA VAL A 143 -11.78 9.61 -8.20
C VAL A 143 -12.40 10.71 -9.04
N THR A 144 -13.63 10.49 -9.48
CA THR A 144 -14.47 11.52 -10.08
C THR A 144 -15.84 11.57 -9.45
N PHE A 145 -16.37 12.79 -9.35
CA PHE A 145 -17.71 13.10 -8.85
C PHE A 145 -18.59 13.64 -9.98
N GLU A 146 -19.88 13.34 -9.91
CA GLU A 146 -20.92 13.86 -10.81
C GLU A 146 -22.19 14.11 -9.98
N GLY A 147 -22.90 15.22 -10.25
CA GLY A 147 -24.12 15.60 -9.54
C GLY A 147 -25.00 16.52 -10.38
N GLU A 148 -26.29 16.58 -10.06
CA GLU A 148 -27.32 17.24 -10.89
C GLU A 148 -27.05 18.75 -11.10
N GLY A 149 -26.46 19.42 -10.10
CA GLY A 149 -26.17 20.86 -10.15
C GLY A 149 -24.90 21.26 -10.90
N VAL A 150 -24.04 20.30 -11.28
CA VAL A 150 -22.74 20.59 -11.92
C VAL A 150 -22.57 19.76 -13.18
N ARG A 151 -22.48 20.44 -14.33
CA ARG A 151 -22.40 19.76 -15.63
C ARG A 151 -21.13 18.92 -15.77
N GLY A 152 -21.29 17.60 -15.83
CA GLY A 152 -20.24 16.62 -16.17
C GLY A 152 -19.32 16.26 -15.00
N ARG A 153 -18.45 15.27 -15.23
CA ARG A 153 -17.57 14.71 -14.19
C ARG A 153 -16.50 15.70 -13.74
N ARG A 154 -16.18 15.67 -12.45
CA ARG A 154 -15.15 16.48 -11.80
C ARG A 154 -14.14 15.59 -11.10
N ARG A 155 -12.86 15.85 -11.33
CA ARG A 155 -11.78 15.02 -10.79
C ARG A 155 -11.39 15.49 -9.40
N SER A 156 -11.35 14.55 -8.47
CA SER A 156 -10.80 14.80 -7.13
C SER A 156 -9.32 14.41 -7.06
N ALA A 157 -8.65 14.92 -6.03
CA ALA A 157 -7.44 14.31 -5.52
C ALA A 157 -7.69 12.85 -5.10
N ARG A 158 -6.60 12.16 -4.77
CA ARG A 158 -6.65 10.86 -4.08
C ARG A 158 -7.43 11.03 -2.78
N LEU A 159 -8.32 10.10 -2.46
CA LEU A 159 -9.12 10.13 -1.23
C LEU A 159 -8.70 8.99 -0.30
N LEU A 160 -8.55 9.29 0.98
CA LEU A 160 -8.22 8.33 2.03
C LEU A 160 -9.49 7.90 2.75
N TYR A 161 -9.72 6.59 2.85
CA TYR A 161 -10.87 6.04 3.55
C TYR A 161 -10.58 5.81 5.03
N ARG A 162 -11.30 6.47 5.94
CA ARG A 162 -11.14 6.31 7.38
C ARG A 162 -12.47 5.99 8.04
N GLU A 163 -12.43 5.29 9.16
CA GLU A 163 -13.61 4.85 9.89
C GLU A 163 -13.55 5.23 11.37
N THR A 164 -14.72 5.56 11.88
CA THR A 164 -15.01 5.73 13.30
C THR A 164 -15.26 4.38 13.98
N PRO A 165 -15.18 4.28 15.32
CA PRO A 165 -15.52 3.06 16.04
C PRO A 165 -16.95 2.55 15.80
N ASP A 166 -17.90 3.46 15.51
CA ASP A 166 -19.32 3.15 15.26
C ASP A 166 -19.63 2.89 13.77
N GLY A 167 -18.61 2.78 12.91
CA GLY A 167 -18.77 2.39 11.51
C GLY A 167 -19.15 3.52 10.57
N LYS A 168 -19.19 4.79 11.02
CA LYS A 168 -19.23 5.93 10.11
C LYS A 168 -17.88 6.06 9.41
N PHE A 169 -17.89 6.50 8.16
CA PHE A 169 -16.67 6.69 7.37
C PHE A 169 -16.45 8.15 6.97
N GLY A 170 -15.19 8.48 6.70
CA GLY A 170 -14.74 9.75 6.16
C GLY A 170 -13.89 9.51 4.92
N LEU A 171 -14.13 10.32 3.88
CA LEU A 171 -13.29 10.40 2.69
C LEU A 171 -12.44 11.66 2.79
N ILE A 172 -11.17 11.50 3.11
CA ILE A 172 -10.26 12.62 3.39
C ILE A 172 -9.43 12.88 2.14
N PRO A 173 -9.52 14.07 1.50
CA PRO A 173 -8.65 14.42 0.40
C PRO A 173 -7.18 14.40 0.83
N ASP A 174 -6.37 13.62 0.12
CA ASP A 174 -4.92 13.65 0.24
C ASP A 174 -4.35 14.79 -0.63
N THR A 175 -3.03 14.97 -0.57
CA THR A 175 -2.29 15.89 -1.41
C THR A 175 -2.65 15.73 -2.90
N GLY A 176 -3.02 16.84 -3.53
CA GLY A 176 -3.45 16.85 -4.92
C GLY A 176 -4.34 18.03 -5.24
N LYS A 177 -4.71 18.16 -6.52
CA LYS A 177 -5.69 19.15 -6.97
C LYS A 177 -7.04 18.46 -7.13
N SER A 178 -8.03 18.96 -6.42
CA SER A 178 -9.44 18.70 -6.68
C SER A 178 -10.02 19.84 -7.50
N ASP A 179 -10.97 19.53 -8.37
CA ASP A 179 -11.78 20.55 -9.02
C ASP A 179 -12.66 21.26 -7.98
N PRO A 180 -12.66 22.60 -7.90
CA PRO A 180 -13.43 23.33 -6.90
C PRO A 180 -14.94 23.07 -7.00
N ALA A 181 -15.46 22.73 -8.18
CA ALA A 181 -16.88 22.43 -8.36
C ALA A 181 -17.32 21.12 -7.67
N ILE A 182 -16.38 20.34 -7.12
CA ILE A 182 -16.72 19.18 -6.28
C ILE A 182 -17.45 19.62 -5.01
N GLU A 183 -17.12 20.79 -4.45
CA GLU A 183 -17.82 21.30 -3.27
C GLU A 183 -19.31 21.49 -3.55
N ASP A 184 -19.67 22.07 -4.70
CA ASP A 184 -21.06 22.22 -5.12
C ASP A 184 -21.75 20.85 -5.35
N ILE A 185 -21.02 19.86 -5.87
CA ILE A 185 -21.55 18.49 -6.06
C ILE A 185 -21.85 17.84 -4.71
N LEU A 186 -20.93 17.96 -3.74
CA LEU A 186 -21.06 17.35 -2.41
C LEU A 186 -22.13 18.05 -1.54
N HIS A 187 -22.48 19.30 -1.85
CA HIS A 187 -23.61 20.00 -1.23
C HIS A 187 -24.98 19.64 -1.85
N GLY A 188 -25.01 18.91 -2.97
CA GLY A 188 -26.24 18.39 -3.56
C GLY A 188 -26.87 17.28 -2.72
N ASP A 189 -28.15 16.99 -2.95
CA ASP A 189 -28.87 15.90 -2.26
C ASP A 189 -28.35 14.51 -2.68
N GLU A 190 -27.89 14.36 -3.94
CA GLU A 190 -27.38 13.11 -4.48
C GLU A 190 -26.17 13.36 -5.41
N PHE A 191 -25.17 12.48 -5.33
CA PHE A 191 -24.02 12.50 -6.22
C PHE A 191 -23.55 11.07 -6.52
N ALA A 192 -22.90 10.90 -7.67
CA ALA A 192 -22.20 9.68 -8.02
C ALA A 192 -20.70 9.86 -7.83
N MET A 193 -20.06 8.93 -7.13
CA MET A 193 -18.61 8.83 -7.02
C MET A 193 -18.12 7.59 -7.75
N THR A 194 -17.17 7.76 -8.68
CA THR A 194 -16.50 6.64 -9.35
C THR A 194 -15.01 6.68 -9.06
N HIS A 195 -14.39 5.52 -8.86
CA HIS A 195 -12.95 5.39 -8.63
C HIS A 195 -12.41 4.19 -9.38
N THR A 196 -11.08 4.10 -9.53
CA THR A 196 -10.42 2.92 -10.08
C THR A 196 -10.06 1.98 -8.93
N PRO A 197 -10.51 0.71 -8.95
CA PRO A 197 -10.08 -0.29 -7.98
C PRO A 197 -8.56 -0.47 -8.01
N LEU A 198 -7.97 -0.82 -6.87
CA LEU A 198 -6.55 -1.11 -6.82
C LEU A 198 -6.26 -2.41 -7.56
N ASP A 199 -5.25 -2.36 -8.41
CA ASP A 199 -4.77 -3.52 -9.15
C ASP A 199 -3.93 -4.40 -8.23
N LYS A 200 -4.53 -5.48 -7.73
CA LYS A 200 -3.89 -6.42 -6.79
C LYS A 200 -2.58 -6.97 -7.33
N THR A 201 -2.48 -7.23 -8.64
CA THR A 201 -1.27 -7.76 -9.26
C THR A 201 -0.12 -6.75 -9.17
N ILE A 202 -0.40 -5.47 -9.42
CA ILE A 202 0.61 -4.41 -9.32
C ILE A 202 1.06 -4.22 -7.86
N VAL A 203 0.12 -4.25 -6.91
CA VAL A 203 0.42 -4.18 -5.47
C VAL A 203 1.34 -5.34 -5.06
N GLN A 204 1.02 -6.57 -5.49
CA GLN A 204 1.81 -7.76 -5.20
C GLN A 204 3.19 -7.73 -5.87
N LEU A 205 3.31 -7.22 -7.10
CA LEU A 205 4.59 -7.02 -7.78
C LEU A 205 5.48 -5.99 -7.04
N ALA A 206 4.89 -4.90 -6.56
CA ALA A 206 5.60 -3.90 -5.76
C ALA A 206 6.12 -4.48 -4.43
N ALA A 207 5.28 -5.27 -3.77
CA ALA A 207 5.67 -6.00 -2.57
C ALA A 207 6.76 -7.04 -2.86
N LEU A 208 6.64 -7.81 -3.94
CA LEU A 208 7.62 -8.79 -4.38
C LEU A 208 8.99 -8.14 -4.65
N LYS A 209 9.01 -6.99 -5.35
CA LYS A 209 10.24 -6.21 -5.58
C LYS A 209 10.93 -5.89 -4.24
N SER A 210 10.18 -5.33 -3.30
CA SER A 210 10.69 -4.90 -1.99
C SER A 210 11.20 -6.10 -1.17
N ALA A 211 10.42 -7.19 -1.13
CA ALA A 211 10.78 -8.43 -0.45
C ALA A 211 12.02 -9.10 -1.05
N TYR A 212 12.12 -9.16 -2.39
CA TYR A 212 13.27 -9.72 -3.10
C TYR A 212 14.55 -8.94 -2.82
N LEU A 213 14.50 -7.61 -2.88
CA LEU A 213 15.64 -6.76 -2.56
C LEU A 213 16.06 -6.92 -1.09
N ALA A 214 15.10 -6.93 -0.16
CA ALA A 214 15.36 -7.18 1.25
C ALA A 214 15.98 -8.55 1.49
N ALA A 215 15.52 -9.58 0.78
CA ALA A 215 16.09 -10.93 0.86
C ALA A 215 17.53 -10.97 0.31
N CYS A 216 17.83 -10.26 -0.78
CA CYS A 216 19.21 -10.13 -1.28
C CYS A 216 20.12 -9.48 -0.24
N LEU A 217 19.65 -8.40 0.41
CA LEU A 217 20.39 -7.71 1.47
C LEU A 217 20.64 -8.62 2.68
N HIS A 218 19.61 -9.36 3.10
CA HIS A 218 19.68 -10.30 4.22
C HIS A 218 20.68 -11.42 3.95
N LEU A 219 20.61 -12.03 2.76
CA LEU A 219 21.51 -13.10 2.33
C LEU A 219 22.93 -12.62 2.02
N GLY A 220 23.13 -11.29 1.89
CA GLY A 220 24.40 -10.70 1.49
C GLY A 220 24.83 -11.04 0.06
N ARG A 221 23.92 -11.57 -0.77
CA ARG A 221 24.18 -11.95 -2.17
C ARG A 221 22.91 -11.87 -3.00
N VAL A 222 23.09 -11.78 -4.32
CA VAL A 222 21.99 -12.00 -5.28
C VAL A 222 21.80 -13.51 -5.44
N PRO A 223 20.65 -14.09 -5.06
CA PRO A 223 20.44 -15.53 -5.12
C PRO A 223 20.24 -16.01 -6.57
N GLU A 224 20.74 -17.20 -6.88
CA GLU A 224 20.69 -17.82 -8.21
C GLU A 224 19.76 -19.04 -8.30
N THR A 225 18.83 -19.15 -7.36
CA THR A 225 17.84 -20.24 -7.34
C THR A 225 16.79 -20.07 -8.44
N PRO A 226 16.03 -21.14 -8.78
CA PRO A 226 14.93 -21.04 -9.74
C PRO A 226 13.92 -19.94 -9.39
N SER A 227 13.50 -19.83 -8.12
CA SER A 227 12.55 -18.79 -7.71
C SER A 227 13.14 -17.39 -7.86
N ALA A 228 14.42 -17.19 -7.52
CA ALA A 228 15.09 -15.90 -7.70
C ALA A 228 15.17 -15.48 -9.18
N LYS A 229 15.47 -16.42 -10.07
CA LYS A 229 15.49 -16.17 -11.52
C LYS A 229 14.10 -15.82 -12.05
N GLN A 230 13.06 -16.53 -11.60
CA GLN A 230 11.68 -16.24 -11.98
C GLN A 230 11.24 -14.85 -11.48
N ILE A 231 11.51 -14.52 -10.23
CA ILE A 231 11.18 -13.19 -9.67
C ILE A 231 11.85 -12.09 -10.48
N ARG A 232 13.14 -12.22 -10.82
CA ARG A 232 13.81 -11.25 -11.69
C ARG A 232 13.14 -11.14 -13.05
N ALA A 233 12.78 -12.25 -13.68
CA ALA A 233 12.08 -12.25 -14.96
C ALA A 233 10.74 -11.53 -14.88
N ASP A 234 9.95 -11.76 -13.83
CA ASP A 234 8.66 -11.11 -13.61
C ASP A 234 8.82 -9.59 -13.41
N LEU A 235 9.82 -9.18 -12.61
CA LEU A 235 10.11 -7.75 -12.39
C LEU A 235 10.59 -7.06 -13.67
N LEU A 236 11.39 -7.74 -14.49
CA LEU A 236 11.81 -7.22 -15.80
C LEU A 236 10.63 -7.11 -16.77
N ALA A 237 9.75 -8.13 -16.81
CA ALA A 237 8.54 -8.07 -17.61
C ALA A 237 7.62 -6.90 -17.18
N ALA A 238 7.52 -6.62 -15.89
CA ALA A 238 6.74 -5.49 -15.37
C ALA A 238 7.36 -4.13 -15.74
N ARG A 239 8.69 -4.03 -15.70
CA ARG A 239 9.44 -2.84 -16.17
C ARG A 239 9.18 -2.59 -17.66
N ASP A 240 9.26 -3.65 -18.46
CA ASP A 240 9.26 -3.58 -19.93
C ASP A 240 7.84 -3.57 -20.53
N ALA A 241 6.80 -3.82 -19.72
CA ALA A 241 5.41 -3.81 -20.17
C ALA A 241 5.01 -2.44 -20.76
N PRO A 242 4.05 -2.40 -21.71
CA PRO A 242 3.41 -1.15 -22.10
C PRO A 242 2.78 -0.42 -20.91
N LYS A 243 2.67 0.91 -21.00
CA LYS A 243 2.02 1.71 -19.95
C LYS A 243 0.56 1.28 -19.81
N GLY A 244 0.15 0.96 -18.58
CA GLY A 244 -1.22 0.54 -18.28
C GLY A 244 -1.48 -0.96 -18.44
N SER A 245 -0.46 -1.75 -18.78
CA SER A 245 -0.50 -3.21 -18.66
C SER A 245 0.54 -3.71 -17.65
N HIS A 246 0.32 -4.91 -17.15
CA HIS A 246 1.24 -5.61 -16.28
C HIS A 246 1.27 -7.10 -16.68
N PRO A 247 2.42 -7.78 -16.55
CA PRO A 247 2.48 -9.21 -16.80
C PRO A 247 1.77 -9.97 -15.68
N THR A 248 1.30 -11.17 -15.98
CA THR A 248 0.97 -12.14 -14.94
C THR A 248 2.26 -12.59 -14.26
N SER A 249 2.23 -12.77 -12.94
CA SER A 249 3.37 -13.25 -12.16
C SER A 249 2.88 -14.23 -11.11
N THR A 250 3.30 -15.49 -11.23
CA THR A 250 2.98 -16.52 -10.24
C THR A 250 3.67 -16.22 -8.91
N ALA A 251 4.90 -15.69 -8.96
CA ALA A 251 5.62 -15.31 -7.75
C ALA A 251 4.91 -14.16 -7.01
N ALA A 252 4.44 -13.14 -7.73
CA ALA A 252 3.69 -12.05 -7.12
C ALA A 252 2.36 -12.53 -6.54
N ALA A 253 1.63 -13.39 -7.26
CA ALA A 253 0.36 -13.94 -6.79
C ALA A 253 0.48 -14.69 -5.45
N GLN A 254 1.64 -15.28 -5.16
CA GLN A 254 1.94 -15.98 -3.91
C GLN A 254 2.38 -15.05 -2.76
N VAL A 255 2.65 -13.78 -3.04
CA VAL A 255 3.03 -12.81 -2.00
C VAL A 255 1.84 -12.50 -1.12
N LYS A 256 2.04 -12.68 0.19
CA LYS A 256 1.10 -12.25 1.22
C LYS A 256 1.56 -10.94 1.86
N LEU A 257 0.59 -10.11 2.18
CA LEU A 257 0.77 -8.75 2.66
C LEU A 257 -0.03 -8.52 3.94
N TRP A 258 0.63 -7.91 4.91
CA TRP A 258 0.00 -7.42 6.14
C TRP A 258 0.41 -5.97 6.39
N ARG A 259 -0.32 -5.27 7.27
CA ARG A 259 -0.02 -3.89 7.66
C ARG A 259 -0.41 -3.62 9.10
N THR A 260 0.24 -2.66 9.74
CA THR A 260 0.07 -2.38 11.18
C THR A 260 -1.16 -1.54 11.54
N TYR A 261 -1.94 -1.02 10.56
CA TYR A 261 -3.13 -0.14 10.74
C TYR A 261 -2.97 1.06 11.68
N ALA A 262 -1.75 1.30 12.14
CA ALA A 262 -1.35 2.31 13.11
C ALA A 262 0.03 2.83 12.71
N ASP A 263 0.72 3.48 13.64
CA ASP A 263 2.11 3.89 13.46
C ASP A 263 3.02 2.75 13.00
N PRO A 264 4.15 3.09 12.36
CA PRO A 264 5.25 2.17 12.20
C PRO A 264 5.57 1.47 13.53
N ASN A 265 5.44 0.15 13.57
CA ASN A 265 5.69 -0.67 14.74
C ASN A 265 6.75 -1.72 14.39
N GLY A 266 7.96 -1.52 14.89
CA GLY A 266 9.10 -2.39 14.65
C GLY A 266 10.18 -1.78 13.74
N PRO A 267 11.18 -2.57 13.36
CA PRO A 267 12.33 -2.11 12.58
C PRO A 267 11.96 -1.76 11.13
N VAL A 268 12.67 -0.79 10.55
CA VAL A 268 12.47 -0.35 9.15
C VAL A 268 12.70 -1.49 8.15
N LEU A 269 13.67 -2.37 8.38
CA LEU A 269 13.90 -3.54 7.54
C LEU A 269 14.45 -4.67 8.40
N ALA A 270 13.71 -5.77 8.48
CA ALA A 270 14.09 -6.93 9.28
C ALA A 270 13.46 -8.22 8.76
N LEU A 271 14.15 -9.32 9.03
CA LEU A 271 13.57 -10.66 8.99
C LEU A 271 12.77 -10.89 10.28
N LEU A 272 11.56 -11.40 10.12
CA LEU A 272 10.65 -11.74 11.21
C LEU A 272 10.29 -13.23 11.19
N GLU A 273 9.96 -13.76 12.37
CA GLU A 273 9.31 -15.06 12.55
C GLU A 273 7.85 -14.82 12.89
N ASN A 274 6.95 -15.47 12.18
CA ASN A 274 5.54 -15.49 12.54
C ASN A 274 5.35 -16.29 13.84
N SER A 275 4.81 -15.64 14.87
CA SER A 275 4.61 -16.28 16.18
C SER A 275 3.37 -17.18 16.20
N ASP A 276 2.44 -16.94 15.27
CA ASP A 276 1.14 -17.62 15.16
C ASP A 276 1.12 -18.58 13.96
N ALA A 277 2.22 -19.33 13.76
CA ALA A 277 2.45 -20.19 12.59
C ALA A 277 1.39 -21.30 12.39
N THR A 278 0.49 -21.52 13.34
CA THR A 278 -0.65 -22.44 13.21
C THR A 278 -1.80 -21.86 12.38
N GLU A 279 -1.96 -20.54 12.37
CA GLU A 279 -2.99 -19.84 11.59
C GLU A 279 -2.46 -19.31 10.26
N PHE A 280 -1.15 -19.06 10.18
CA PHE A 280 -0.50 -18.52 9.00
C PHE A 280 0.55 -19.50 8.45
N ALA A 281 0.40 -19.90 7.18
CA ALA A 281 1.32 -20.84 6.54
C ALA A 281 2.77 -20.31 6.38
N ASP A 282 2.95 -18.98 6.41
CA ASP A 282 4.26 -18.36 6.21
C ASP A 282 4.98 -18.15 7.53
N ARG A 283 5.99 -19.00 7.77
CA ARG A 283 6.83 -18.93 8.96
C ARG A 283 7.72 -17.69 9.02
N HIS A 284 8.20 -17.24 7.86
CA HIS A 284 9.18 -16.14 7.78
C HIS A 284 8.61 -14.97 6.98
N LEU A 285 8.78 -13.79 7.54
CA LEU A 285 8.25 -12.54 7.00
C LEU A 285 9.36 -11.48 6.94
N ILE A 286 9.12 -10.42 6.18
CA ILE A 286 10.00 -9.26 6.06
C ILE A 286 9.21 -8.03 6.50
N SER A 287 9.74 -7.28 7.45
CA SER A 287 9.24 -5.94 7.77
C SER A 287 9.72 -4.94 6.73
N LEU A 288 8.79 -4.14 6.20
CA LEU A 288 9.03 -3.02 5.30
C LEU A 288 8.55 -1.73 5.99
N ALA A 289 9.50 -0.89 6.35
CA ALA A 289 9.33 0.38 7.04
C ALA A 289 8.58 0.31 8.40
N GLY A 290 8.49 -0.88 9.02
CA GLY A 290 7.69 -1.09 10.22
C GLY A 290 6.17 -0.94 10.01
N THR A 291 5.71 -0.79 8.77
CA THR A 291 4.30 -0.50 8.43
C THR A 291 3.66 -1.61 7.61
N VAL A 292 4.44 -2.19 6.69
CA VAL A 292 4.03 -3.29 5.82
C VAL A 292 4.85 -4.52 6.18
N ILE A 293 4.22 -5.69 6.19
CA ILE A 293 4.90 -6.98 6.36
C ILE A 293 4.61 -7.82 5.12
N VAL A 294 5.63 -8.50 4.62
CA VAL A 294 5.55 -9.31 3.40
C VAL A 294 6.10 -10.70 3.66
N SER A 295 5.51 -11.72 3.03
CA SER A 295 6.04 -13.10 3.11
C SER A 295 7.44 -13.20 2.52
N TRP A 296 8.26 -14.11 3.06
CA TRP A 296 9.58 -14.41 2.49
C TRP A 296 9.45 -14.92 1.05
N PRO A 297 10.22 -14.39 0.07
CA PRO A 297 9.95 -14.64 -1.34
C PRO A 297 10.53 -15.96 -1.90
N PHE A 298 11.28 -16.73 -1.10
CA PHE A 298 11.97 -17.95 -1.57
C PHE A 298 11.50 -19.19 -0.81
N PRO A 299 10.57 -20.00 -1.36
CA PRO A 299 10.07 -21.20 -0.68
C PRO A 299 11.16 -22.26 -0.46
N GLU A 300 12.15 -22.33 -1.36
CA GLU A 300 13.23 -23.32 -1.29
C GLU A 300 14.43 -22.88 -0.41
N MET A 301 14.43 -21.65 0.11
CA MET A 301 15.54 -21.11 0.89
C MET A 301 15.11 -20.77 2.31
N SER A 302 15.76 -21.39 3.31
CA SER A 302 15.68 -20.90 4.68
C SER A 302 16.33 -19.51 4.78
N PRO A 303 15.65 -18.51 5.35
CA PRO A 303 16.26 -17.22 5.63
C PRO A 303 17.16 -17.27 6.87
N ILE A 304 17.05 -18.30 7.70
CA ILE A 304 17.93 -18.52 8.85
C ILE A 304 19.09 -19.39 8.35
N ALA A 305 20.26 -18.77 8.16
CA ALA A 305 21.49 -19.51 7.94
C ALA A 305 21.86 -20.25 9.24
N HIS A 306 22.18 -21.54 9.13
CA HIS A 306 22.77 -22.32 10.21
C HIS A 306 24.26 -22.00 10.37
#